data_AF-A0A9E3CJI3-F1
#
_entry.id   AF-A0A9E3CJI3-F1
#
_cell.length_a   1.000
_cell.length_b   1.000
_cell.length_c   1.000
_cell.angle_alpha   90.00
_cell.angle_beta   90.00
_cell.angle_gamma   90.00
#
_symmetry.space_group_name_H-M   'P 1'
#
loop_
_entity.id
_entity.type
_entity.pdbx_description
1 polymer ?
#
loop_
_entity_poly.entity_id
_entity_poly.type
_entity_poly.pdbx_seq_one_letter_code
_entity_poly.pdbx_strand_id
1 'polypeptide(L)'
;MPVNESSATALIRFTGLGIICFNRDKQRGEIAAIRDNKHALSIRIQRPVFQEGSGNDVVVYQDVATYQALPKEGVQVEIKARGRAPVEGFDVYQSGEFDRLGSPDVNDFRWIVNMNSLHGDAPLDPAPKGRYPITKIYIGNALFYTHRLDTNLFFEKVERDASGAETGREVFGNVGETIGAKIEGDEVSFTIRGAGGGEETHTLNRVEGLPFRIEFKNMDYSDNAVYSDMDDYYSYVSNPGDKQFDLAPVVEEGGETADGGSYNQEEFCHPITWELDSIDEL
;
A
#
# COMPACT_ATOMS: atom_id res chain seq x y z
N MET A 1 -17.23 6.94 9.81
CA MET A 1 -16.60 7.83 10.83
C MET A 1 -15.14 7.90 10.47
N PRO A 2 -14.54 9.10 10.33
CA PRO A 2 -13.17 9.24 9.86
C PRO A 2 -12.17 8.45 10.72
N VAL A 3 -11.09 7.99 10.10
CA VAL A 3 -10.06 7.20 10.78
C VAL A 3 -9.36 8.05 11.84
N ASN A 4 -9.57 7.72 13.12
CA ASN A 4 -8.84 8.38 14.21
C ASN A 4 -7.48 7.70 14.44
N GLU A 5 -6.41 8.27 13.88
CA GLU A 5 -5.04 7.74 14.02
C GLU A 5 -4.49 7.85 15.45
N SER A 6 -4.92 8.85 16.24
CA SER A 6 -4.35 9.13 17.57
C SER A 6 -4.61 8.04 18.62
N SER A 7 -5.63 7.20 18.42
CA SER A 7 -5.95 6.10 19.33
C SER A 7 -5.12 4.84 19.06
N ALA A 8 -4.34 4.83 17.98
CA ALA A 8 -3.52 3.70 17.55
C ALA A 8 -2.30 3.51 18.44
N THR A 9 -1.83 2.27 18.47
CA THR A 9 -0.53 1.90 19.04
C THR A 9 0.55 1.98 17.97
N ALA A 10 0.22 1.52 16.76
CA ALA A 10 1.06 1.64 15.59
C ALA A 10 0.22 1.97 14.36
N LEU A 11 0.81 2.79 13.48
CA LEU A 11 0.31 3.08 12.15
C LEU A 11 1.29 2.47 11.14
N ILE A 12 0.76 1.63 10.26
CA ILE A 12 1.51 1.05 9.14
C ILE A 12 1.20 1.86 7.89
N ARG A 13 2.24 2.14 7.11
CA ARG A 13 2.14 2.80 5.80
C ARG A 13 2.85 1.94 4.78
N PHE A 14 2.18 1.62 3.69
CA PHE A 14 2.77 0.92 2.56
C PHE A 14 2.60 1.74 1.30
N THR A 15 3.73 2.03 0.65
CA THR A 15 3.79 2.75 -0.63
C THR A 15 4.64 1.92 -1.59
N GLY A 16 4.19 1.77 -2.83
CA GLY A 16 4.88 0.98 -3.84
C GLY A 16 4.06 -0.18 -4.42
N LEU A 17 4.72 -0.99 -5.24
CA LEU A 17 4.15 -2.19 -5.86
C LEU A 17 3.86 -3.26 -4.80
N GLY A 18 2.60 -3.67 -4.66
CA GLY A 18 2.19 -4.68 -3.69
C GLY A 18 0.79 -5.20 -3.91
N ILE A 19 0.62 -6.48 -3.56
CA ILE A 19 -0.63 -7.23 -3.70
C ILE A 19 -1.23 -7.48 -2.29
N ILE A 20 -2.44 -7.00 -2.02
CA ILE A 20 -3.09 -6.97 -0.70
C ILE A 20 -4.34 -7.86 -0.62
N CYS A 21 -4.35 -8.84 0.28
CA CYS A 21 -5.57 -9.60 0.58
C CYS A 21 -5.91 -9.55 2.07
N PHE A 22 -7.13 -10.00 2.37
CA PHE A 22 -7.67 -10.08 3.71
C PHE A 22 -8.01 -11.53 4.02
N ASN A 23 -7.08 -12.22 4.67
CA ASN A 23 -7.25 -13.62 5.04
C ASN A 23 -8.22 -13.72 6.23
N ARG A 24 -9.48 -14.09 5.94
CA ARG A 24 -10.56 -14.18 6.94
C ARG A 24 -10.33 -15.30 7.95
N ASP A 25 -9.81 -16.43 7.51
CA ASP A 25 -9.55 -17.59 8.39
C ASP A 25 -8.47 -17.29 9.43
N LYS A 26 -7.44 -16.55 9.02
CA LYS A 26 -6.34 -16.11 9.90
C LYS A 26 -6.59 -14.73 10.53
N GLN A 27 -7.72 -14.08 10.23
CA GLN A 27 -8.12 -12.75 10.72
C GLN A 27 -7.03 -11.67 10.58
N ARG A 28 -6.44 -11.54 9.40
CA ARG A 28 -5.33 -10.61 9.16
C ARG A 28 -5.32 -10.07 7.73
N GLY A 29 -4.82 -8.84 7.57
CA GLY A 29 -4.42 -8.34 6.26
C GLY A 29 -3.05 -8.88 5.88
N GLU A 30 -2.85 -9.15 4.61
CA GLU A 30 -1.60 -9.67 4.05
C GLU A 30 -1.18 -8.82 2.87
N ILE A 31 0.09 -8.41 2.82
CA ILE A 31 0.67 -7.68 1.68
C ILE A 31 1.85 -8.51 1.15
N ALA A 32 1.79 -8.87 -0.12
CA ALA A 32 2.93 -9.36 -0.88
C ALA A 32 3.61 -8.16 -1.56
N ALA A 33 4.71 -7.69 -0.98
CA ALA A 33 5.54 -6.68 -1.63
C ALA A 33 6.38 -7.36 -2.71
N ILE A 34 6.14 -6.99 -3.96
CA ILE A 34 6.80 -7.62 -5.10
C ILE A 34 8.20 -7.01 -5.27
N ARG A 35 9.23 -7.85 -5.22
CA ARG A 35 10.64 -7.45 -5.24
C ARG A 35 11.29 -7.83 -6.56
N ASP A 36 10.82 -7.21 -7.63
CA ASP A 36 11.41 -7.39 -8.96
C ASP A 36 12.83 -6.72 -9.03
N ASN A 37 13.35 -6.50 -10.23
CA ASN A 37 14.65 -5.84 -10.41
C ASN A 37 14.60 -4.32 -10.36
N LYS A 38 13.41 -3.71 -10.38
CA LYS A 38 13.19 -2.26 -10.33
C LYS A 38 12.94 -1.81 -8.89
N HIS A 39 12.27 -2.62 -8.07
CA HIS A 39 11.78 -2.23 -6.75
C HIS A 39 12.75 -2.57 -5.61
N ALA A 40 13.01 -1.58 -4.76
CA ALA A 40 13.81 -1.73 -3.54
C ALA A 40 12.98 -1.49 -2.28
N LEU A 41 12.68 -2.55 -1.53
CA LEU A 41 11.99 -2.42 -0.24
C LEU A 41 12.93 -1.82 0.82
N SER A 42 12.44 -0.76 1.45
CA SER A 42 12.95 -0.27 2.73
C SER A 42 11.85 -0.31 3.78
N ILE A 43 12.23 -0.60 5.03
CA ILE A 43 11.32 -0.62 6.17
C ILE A 43 11.89 0.27 7.26
N ARG A 44 11.07 1.15 7.85
CA ARG A 44 11.45 1.99 8.99
C ARG A 44 10.44 1.83 10.10
N ILE A 45 10.93 1.62 11.32
CA ILE A 45 10.14 1.66 12.54
C ILE A 45 10.53 2.94 13.26
N GLN A 46 9.55 3.78 13.59
CA GLN A 46 9.79 5.08 14.17
C GLN A 46 8.94 5.28 15.42
N ARG A 47 9.55 5.88 16.43
CA ARG A 47 8.88 6.28 17.68
C ARG A 47 8.59 7.78 17.67
N PRO A 48 7.43 8.22 18.14
CA PRO A 48 7.17 9.63 18.39
C PRO A 48 7.99 10.10 19.61
N VAL A 49 8.59 11.27 19.51
CA VAL A 49 9.26 11.97 20.62
C VAL A 49 8.86 13.43 20.63
N PHE A 50 8.77 14.02 21.81
CA PHE A 50 8.63 15.47 21.94
C PHE A 50 9.98 16.13 21.74
N GLN A 51 10.02 17.13 20.88
CA GLN A 51 11.16 18.04 20.73
C GLN A 51 10.74 19.41 21.23
N GLU A 52 11.51 19.96 22.17
CA GLU A 52 11.30 21.31 22.69
C GLU A 52 11.47 22.31 21.54
N GLY A 53 10.39 22.99 21.18
CA GLY A 53 10.39 24.12 20.26
C GLY A 53 10.44 25.44 21.02
N SER A 54 10.88 26.51 20.36
CA SER A 54 10.88 27.87 20.91
C SER A 54 9.45 28.45 20.99
N GLY A 55 8.58 27.84 21.80
CA GLY A 55 7.24 28.31 22.11
C GLY A 55 6.14 27.24 22.17
N ASN A 56 6.36 26.05 21.59
CA ASN A 56 5.47 24.88 21.66
C ASN A 56 6.28 23.60 21.44
N ASP A 57 5.93 22.52 22.16
CA ASP A 57 6.49 21.19 21.89
C ASP A 57 5.98 20.66 20.56
N VAL A 58 6.87 20.07 19.76
CA VAL A 58 6.53 19.44 18.48
C VAL A 58 6.80 17.93 18.59
N VAL A 59 5.88 17.11 18.07
CA VAL A 59 6.11 15.67 17.95
C VAL A 59 6.92 15.40 16.68
N VAL A 60 8.10 14.83 16.85
CA VAL A 60 8.95 14.34 15.75
C VAL A 60 9.10 12.83 15.84
N TYR A 61 9.37 12.18 14.70
CA TYR A 61 9.55 10.73 14.64
C TYR A 61 11.03 10.39 14.55
N GLN A 62 11.51 9.58 15.49
CA GLN A 62 12.89 9.07 15.51
C GLN A 62 12.91 7.62 15.09
N ASP A 63 13.84 7.26 14.21
CA ASP A 63 14.05 5.87 13.78
C ASP A 63 14.48 5.01 14.99
N VAL A 64 13.74 3.93 15.21
CA VAL A 64 14.04 2.84 16.15
C VAL A 64 14.83 1.75 15.43
N ALA A 65 14.39 1.41 14.22
CA ALA A 65 15.05 0.43 13.36
C ALA A 65 14.82 0.81 11.89
N THR A 66 15.85 0.62 11.07
CA THR A 66 15.80 0.89 9.64
C THR A 66 16.41 -0.28 8.90
N TYR A 67 15.61 -0.88 8.03
CA TYR A 67 16.00 -2.00 7.17
C TYR A 67 16.10 -1.50 5.74
N GLN A 68 17.29 -1.62 5.17
CA GLN A 68 17.61 -1.27 3.79
C GLN A 68 18.32 -2.45 3.14
N ALA A 69 18.28 -2.52 1.81
CA ALA A 69 18.92 -3.59 1.03
C ALA A 69 18.55 -5.00 1.53
N LEU A 70 17.30 -5.20 1.94
CA LEU A 70 16.78 -6.49 2.37
C LEU A 70 16.96 -7.53 1.25
N PRO A 71 17.34 -8.79 1.57
CA PRO A 71 17.40 -9.87 0.59
C PRO A 71 16.12 -9.94 -0.23
N LYS A 72 16.24 -10.31 -1.51
CA LYS A 72 15.08 -10.40 -2.39
C LYS A 72 14.13 -11.53 -1.96
N GLU A 73 14.69 -12.65 -1.52
CA GLU A 73 13.95 -13.85 -1.15
C GLU A 73 13.99 -14.11 0.36
N GLY A 74 12.95 -14.80 0.85
CA GLY A 74 12.89 -15.31 2.23
C GLY A 74 12.63 -14.26 3.31
N VAL A 75 12.34 -13.00 2.93
CA VAL A 75 11.98 -11.95 3.88
C VAL A 75 10.50 -12.05 4.22
N GLN A 76 10.22 -12.16 5.51
CA GLN A 76 8.88 -12.20 6.05
C GLN A 76 8.77 -11.22 7.22
N VAL A 77 7.69 -10.46 7.26
CA VAL A 77 7.35 -9.54 8.34
C VAL A 77 6.03 -9.96 8.94
N GLU A 78 5.94 -9.97 10.26
CA GLU A 78 4.72 -10.25 11.01
C GLU A 78 4.50 -9.15 12.05
N ILE A 79 3.31 -8.55 12.03
CA ILE A 79 2.90 -7.49 12.95
C ILE A 79 1.67 -7.95 13.71
N LYS A 80 1.74 -7.95 15.04
CA LYS A 80 0.68 -8.46 15.92
C LYS A 80 0.40 -7.49 17.07
N ALA A 81 -0.87 -7.23 17.32
CA ALA A 81 -1.33 -6.55 18.53
C ALA A 81 -1.51 -7.53 19.70
N ARG A 82 -1.32 -7.05 20.92
CA ARG A 82 -1.61 -7.76 22.18
C ARG A 82 -2.33 -6.85 23.17
N GLY A 83 -2.97 -7.44 24.18
CA GLY A 83 -3.58 -6.74 25.32
C GLY A 83 -4.99 -6.18 25.08
N ARG A 84 -5.38 -5.95 23.81
CA ARG A 84 -6.76 -5.57 23.46
C ARG A 84 -7.40 -6.63 22.57
N ALA A 85 -8.71 -6.76 22.69
CA ALA A 85 -9.49 -7.48 21.71
C ALA A 85 -9.24 -6.87 20.33
N PRO A 86 -9.38 -7.66 19.25
CA PRO A 86 -9.32 -7.10 17.92
C PRO A 86 -10.27 -5.90 17.79
N VAL A 87 -9.84 -4.86 17.07
CA VAL A 87 -10.77 -3.84 16.58
C VAL A 87 -11.92 -4.60 15.91
N GLU A 88 -13.16 -4.24 16.24
CA GLU A 88 -14.34 -4.90 15.66
C GLU A 88 -14.22 -4.79 14.12
N GLY A 89 -13.97 -5.95 13.50
CA GLY A 89 -13.50 -6.03 12.12
C GLY A 89 -11.97 -5.87 11.98
N PHE A 90 -11.28 -6.95 11.61
CA PHE A 90 -10.03 -6.87 10.83
C PHE A 90 -10.40 -6.33 9.43
N ASP A 91 -10.95 -5.14 9.38
CA ASP A 91 -11.76 -4.71 8.25
C ASP A 91 -11.04 -3.69 7.40
N VAL A 92 -11.60 -3.52 6.23
CA VAL A 92 -11.34 -2.41 5.35
C VAL A 92 -12.27 -1.28 5.75
N TYR A 93 -11.72 -0.10 6.04
CA TYR A 93 -12.53 1.08 6.27
C TYR A 93 -13.20 1.49 4.96
N GLN A 94 -14.51 1.28 4.90
CA GLN A 94 -15.40 1.73 3.83
C GLN A 94 -16.59 2.41 4.48
N SER A 95 -17.00 3.58 3.98
CA SER A 95 -18.14 4.29 4.54
C SER A 95 -19.00 4.94 3.48
N GLY A 96 -20.32 4.88 3.65
CA GLY A 96 -21.30 5.53 2.78
C GLY A 96 -21.24 5.10 1.31
N GLU A 97 -21.86 5.92 0.47
CA GLU A 97 -21.75 5.84 -0.99
C GLU A 97 -20.34 6.22 -1.42
N PHE A 98 -19.84 5.58 -2.48
CA PHE A 98 -18.52 5.87 -3.03
C PHE A 98 -18.60 6.16 -4.51
N ASP A 99 -18.15 7.37 -4.84
CA ASP A 99 -17.90 7.83 -6.19
C ASP A 99 -16.41 8.10 -6.33
N ARG A 100 -15.75 7.38 -7.24
CA ARG A 100 -14.31 7.52 -7.50
C ARG A 100 -13.96 8.89 -8.12
N LEU A 101 -14.95 9.69 -8.48
CA LEU A 101 -14.76 11.06 -8.98
C LEU A 101 -14.80 12.12 -7.89
N GLY A 102 -15.41 11.85 -6.73
CA GLY A 102 -15.72 12.92 -5.78
C GLY A 102 -16.14 12.50 -4.38
N SER A 103 -15.92 11.24 -3.98
CA SER A 103 -16.25 10.81 -2.62
C SER A 103 -15.52 11.71 -1.60
N PRO A 104 -16.23 12.25 -0.58
CA PRO A 104 -15.63 13.17 0.38
C PRO A 104 -14.75 12.46 1.41
N ASP A 105 -14.86 11.14 1.55
CA ASP A 105 -14.10 10.35 2.51
C ASP A 105 -12.75 9.92 1.90
N VAL A 106 -11.72 10.75 2.11
CA VAL A 106 -10.36 10.50 1.60
C VAL A 106 -9.69 9.26 2.20
N ASN A 107 -10.22 8.73 3.31
CA ASN A 107 -9.68 7.53 3.94
C ASN A 107 -10.37 6.25 3.46
N ASP A 108 -11.43 6.33 2.66
CA ASP A 108 -12.12 5.15 2.15
C ASP A 108 -11.15 4.27 1.36
N PHE A 109 -11.02 3.00 1.74
CA PHE A 109 -10.05 2.10 1.11
C PHE A 109 -10.40 1.81 -0.35
N ARG A 110 -11.63 2.07 -0.78
CA ARG A 110 -12.01 1.92 -2.19
C ARG A 110 -11.20 2.85 -3.11
N TRP A 111 -10.50 3.87 -2.61
CA TRP A 111 -9.51 4.62 -3.38
C TRP A 111 -8.30 3.80 -3.83
N ILE A 112 -7.94 2.73 -3.11
CA ILE A 112 -6.90 1.78 -3.51
C ILE A 112 -7.39 0.96 -4.71
N VAL A 113 -6.52 0.72 -5.69
CA VAL A 113 -6.90 0.04 -6.94
C VAL A 113 -7.27 -1.41 -6.65
N ASN A 114 -8.43 -1.83 -7.16
CA ASN A 114 -8.87 -3.22 -7.13
C ASN A 114 -8.89 -3.75 -8.57
N MET A 115 -8.12 -4.82 -8.82
CA MET A 115 -8.04 -5.39 -10.16
C MET A 115 -9.38 -5.97 -10.65
N ASN A 116 -10.21 -6.51 -9.77
CA ASN A 116 -11.56 -6.97 -10.17
C ASN A 116 -12.41 -5.80 -10.70
N SER A 117 -12.20 -4.58 -10.17
CA SER A 117 -12.86 -3.37 -10.70
C SER A 117 -12.35 -2.99 -12.09
N LEU A 118 -11.14 -3.39 -12.47
CA LEU A 118 -10.60 -3.18 -13.81
C LEU A 118 -11.07 -4.29 -14.78
N HIS A 119 -11.19 -5.53 -14.31
CA HIS A 119 -11.51 -6.69 -15.16
C HIS A 119 -12.99 -7.07 -15.21
N GLY A 120 -13.83 -6.48 -14.36
CA GLY A 120 -15.26 -6.78 -14.28
C GLY A 120 -15.52 -8.16 -13.69
N ASP A 121 -15.57 -8.25 -12.36
CA ASP A 121 -15.95 -9.41 -11.51
C ASP A 121 -15.32 -10.79 -11.82
N ALA A 122 -14.49 -10.91 -12.86
CA ALA A 122 -13.78 -12.13 -13.19
C ALA A 122 -12.64 -12.33 -12.19
N PRO A 123 -12.58 -13.48 -11.49
CA PRO A 123 -11.48 -13.76 -10.58
C PRO A 123 -10.17 -13.83 -11.38
N LEU A 124 -9.13 -13.21 -10.83
CA LEU A 124 -7.77 -13.30 -11.35
C LEU A 124 -7.03 -14.42 -10.62
N ASP A 125 -6.30 -15.23 -11.38
CA ASP A 125 -5.48 -16.32 -10.83
C ASP A 125 -4.01 -15.88 -10.71
N PRO A 126 -3.23 -16.42 -9.77
CA PRO A 126 -1.77 -16.28 -9.78
C PRO A 126 -1.18 -16.71 -11.13
N ALA A 127 -0.29 -15.89 -11.69
CA ALA A 127 0.33 -16.20 -12.96
C ALA A 127 1.29 -17.41 -12.82
N PRO A 128 1.18 -18.45 -13.69
CA PRO A 128 2.02 -19.64 -13.60
C PRO A 128 3.47 -19.43 -14.09
N LYS A 129 3.83 -18.27 -14.64
CA LYS A 129 5.16 -17.99 -15.22
C LYS A 129 5.87 -16.85 -14.49
N GLY A 130 7.09 -17.13 -14.02
CA GLY A 130 7.99 -16.13 -13.44
C GLY A 130 7.69 -15.87 -11.98
N ARG A 131 8.22 -16.70 -11.08
CA ARG A 131 8.10 -16.43 -9.64
C ARG A 131 9.06 -15.30 -9.29
N TYR A 132 8.53 -14.09 -9.16
CA TYR A 132 9.31 -12.97 -8.67
C TYR A 132 9.51 -13.12 -7.16
N PRO A 133 10.64 -12.65 -6.62
CA PRO A 133 10.83 -12.63 -5.18
C PRO A 133 9.75 -11.76 -4.52
N ILE A 134 9.16 -12.26 -3.44
CA ILE A 134 8.14 -11.54 -2.66
C ILE A 134 8.62 -11.38 -1.23
N THR A 135 8.39 -10.20 -0.65
CA THR A 135 8.43 -10.01 0.80
C THR A 135 7.01 -10.13 1.34
N LYS A 136 6.81 -11.09 2.25
CA LYS A 136 5.49 -11.36 2.83
C LYS A 136 5.29 -10.54 4.09
N ILE A 137 4.24 -9.73 4.15
CA ILE A 137 3.92 -8.87 5.30
C ILE A 137 2.56 -9.29 5.83
N TYR A 138 2.51 -9.78 7.07
CA TYR A 138 1.27 -10.18 7.73
C TYR A 138 0.93 -9.20 8.84
N ILE A 139 -0.28 -8.66 8.80
CA ILE A 139 -0.74 -7.59 9.68
C ILE A 139 -2.01 -8.06 10.40
N GLY A 140 -1.84 -8.51 11.64
CA GLY A 140 -2.96 -8.92 12.48
C GLY A 140 -3.62 -7.73 13.17
N ASN A 141 -4.95 -7.79 13.31
CA ASN A 141 -5.74 -6.81 14.08
C ASN A 141 -5.54 -5.35 13.62
N ALA A 142 -5.73 -5.08 12.33
CA ALA A 142 -5.62 -3.75 11.77
C ALA A 142 -6.90 -3.35 11.01
N LEU A 143 -7.23 -2.05 11.08
CA LEU A 143 -8.20 -1.40 10.20
C LEU A 143 -7.44 -0.79 9.01
N PHE A 144 -7.71 -1.27 7.80
CA PHE A 144 -7.05 -0.80 6.57
C PHE A 144 -7.80 0.37 5.96
N TYR A 145 -7.09 1.37 5.45
CA TYR A 145 -7.67 2.61 4.92
C TYR A 145 -6.73 3.25 3.90
N THR A 146 -7.22 4.26 3.18
CA THR A 146 -6.37 5.07 2.29
C THR A 146 -5.68 6.14 3.12
N HIS A 147 -4.35 6.06 3.23
CA HIS A 147 -3.58 7.02 4.03
C HIS A 147 -3.29 8.32 3.27
N ARG A 148 -2.96 8.19 1.98
CA ARG A 148 -2.69 9.33 1.10
C ARG A 148 -3.43 9.16 -0.21
N LEU A 149 -4.10 10.23 -0.62
CA LEU A 149 -4.84 10.41 -1.86
C LEU A 149 -4.48 11.80 -2.37
N ASP A 150 -4.01 11.91 -3.61
CA ASP A 150 -3.90 13.19 -4.29
C ASP A 150 -5.11 13.37 -5.19
N THR A 151 -5.99 14.32 -4.82
CA THR A 151 -7.21 14.60 -5.59
C THR A 151 -6.96 15.45 -6.84
N ASN A 152 -5.72 15.93 -7.05
CA ASN A 152 -5.33 16.59 -8.30
C ASN A 152 -4.85 15.58 -9.35
N LEU A 153 -4.55 14.34 -8.93
CA LEU A 153 -4.13 13.26 -9.81
C LEU A 153 -5.34 12.40 -10.19
N PHE A 154 -5.72 12.50 -11.45
CA PHE A 154 -6.90 11.87 -12.00
C PHE A 154 -6.51 10.86 -13.08
N PHE A 155 -7.12 9.68 -13.11
CA PHE A 155 -6.68 8.58 -13.95
C PHE A 155 -7.74 8.12 -14.95
N GLU A 156 -7.26 7.67 -16.11
CA GLU A 156 -8.03 6.90 -17.10
C GLU A 156 -7.58 5.44 -17.05
N LYS A 157 -8.55 4.55 -17.26
CA LYS A 157 -8.30 3.15 -17.51
C LYS A 157 -8.16 2.94 -19.01
N VAL A 158 -7.01 2.40 -19.42
CA VAL A 158 -6.68 2.11 -20.81
C VAL A 158 -6.71 0.60 -21.00
N GLU A 159 -7.66 0.11 -21.81
CA GLU A 159 -7.75 -1.31 -22.17
C GLU A 159 -6.82 -1.63 -23.35
N ARG A 160 -6.08 -2.74 -23.23
CA ARG A 160 -5.19 -3.27 -24.26
C ARG A 160 -5.51 -4.72 -24.59
N ASP A 161 -5.37 -5.08 -25.86
CA ASP A 161 -5.44 -6.48 -26.32
C ASP A 161 -4.11 -7.24 -26.09
N ALA A 162 -4.09 -8.52 -26.44
CA ALA A 162 -2.91 -9.39 -26.33
C ALA A 162 -1.70 -8.93 -27.16
N SER A 163 -1.88 -8.03 -28.13
CA SER A 163 -0.80 -7.41 -28.91
C SER A 163 -0.28 -6.11 -28.30
N GLY A 164 -0.93 -5.62 -27.23
CA GLY A 164 -0.65 -4.34 -26.57
C GLY A 164 -1.36 -3.14 -27.21
N ALA A 165 -2.21 -3.36 -28.21
CA ALA A 165 -2.95 -2.29 -28.88
C ALA A 165 -4.09 -1.80 -27.99
N GLU A 166 -4.24 -0.47 -27.88
CA GLU A 166 -5.34 0.16 -27.14
C GLU A 166 -6.69 -0.15 -27.82
N THR A 167 -7.60 -0.77 -27.08
CA THR A 167 -8.95 -1.15 -27.56
C THR A 167 -10.05 -0.29 -26.94
N GLY A 168 -9.75 0.41 -25.85
CA GLY A 168 -10.73 1.22 -25.15
C GLY A 168 -10.08 2.11 -24.09
N ARG A 169 -10.81 3.17 -23.73
CA ARG A 169 -10.42 4.13 -22.70
C ARG A 169 -11.65 4.59 -21.96
N GLU A 170 -11.58 4.59 -20.64
CA GLU A 170 -12.65 5.10 -19.80
C GLU A 170 -12.09 5.87 -18.61
N VAL A 171 -12.86 6.83 -18.12
CA VAL A 171 -12.52 7.58 -16.92
C VAL A 171 -12.53 6.63 -15.72
N PHE A 172 -11.41 6.56 -14.99
CA PHE A 172 -11.33 5.78 -13.76
C PHE A 172 -11.58 6.66 -12.53
N GLY A 173 -10.94 7.83 -12.44
CA GLY A 173 -11.07 8.76 -11.32
C GLY A 173 -9.80 8.87 -10.48
N ASN A 174 -9.93 9.30 -9.23
CA ASN A 174 -8.77 9.45 -8.34
C ASN A 174 -8.33 8.10 -7.75
N VAL A 175 -7.06 8.03 -7.35
CA VAL A 175 -6.44 6.80 -6.84
C VAL A 175 -5.61 7.09 -5.59
N GLY A 176 -5.70 6.22 -4.60
CA GLY A 176 -4.90 6.31 -3.38
C GLY A 176 -3.47 5.80 -3.61
N GLU A 177 -2.47 6.53 -3.12
CA GLU A 177 -1.05 6.19 -3.30
C GLU A 177 -0.49 5.34 -2.17
N THR A 178 -1.05 5.46 -0.96
CA THR A 178 -0.52 4.79 0.23
C THR A 178 -1.62 4.08 0.99
N ILE A 179 -1.39 2.79 1.25
CA ILE A 179 -2.20 2.01 2.17
C ILE A 179 -1.83 2.40 3.59
N GLY A 180 -2.83 2.74 4.38
CA GLY A 180 -2.75 2.83 5.83
C GLY A 180 -3.28 1.57 6.49
N ALA A 181 -2.65 1.15 7.58
CA ALA A 181 -3.22 0.16 8.50
C ALA A 181 -3.08 0.68 9.94
N LYS A 182 -4.21 0.79 10.62
CA LYS A 182 -4.31 1.28 12.00
C LYS A 182 -4.42 0.09 12.96
N ILE A 183 -3.46 -0.05 13.88
CA ILE A 183 -3.45 -1.12 14.88
C ILE A 183 -3.70 -0.55 16.28
N GLU A 184 -4.66 -1.14 16.99
CA GLU A 184 -4.90 -0.83 18.40
C GLU A 184 -4.58 -2.05 19.29
N GLY A 185 -3.71 -1.84 20.27
CA GLY A 185 -3.31 -2.83 21.27
C GLY A 185 -2.74 -2.13 22.50
N ASP A 186 -2.44 -2.87 23.56
CA ASP A 186 -1.57 -2.34 24.62
C ASP A 186 -0.08 -2.46 24.21
N GLU A 187 0.21 -3.44 23.36
CA GLU A 187 1.51 -3.72 22.77
C GLU A 187 1.33 -4.12 21.30
N VAL A 188 2.25 -3.71 20.43
CA VAL A 188 2.39 -4.21 19.06
C VAL A 188 3.78 -4.80 18.89
N SER A 189 3.87 -6.05 18.45
CA SER A 189 5.14 -6.67 18.09
C SER A 189 5.34 -6.63 16.58
N PHE A 190 6.49 -6.11 16.13
CA PHE A 190 6.97 -6.22 14.75
C PHE A 190 8.09 -7.27 14.73
N THR A 191 7.93 -8.32 13.94
CA THR A 191 8.93 -9.36 13.75
C THR A 191 9.33 -9.43 12.29
N ILE A 192 10.63 -9.37 12.00
CA ILE A 192 11.19 -9.57 10.66
C ILE A 192 12.10 -10.79 10.65
N ARG A 193 11.91 -11.65 9.65
CA ARG A 193 12.72 -12.84 9.38
C ARG A 193 13.43 -12.68 8.04
N GLY A 194 14.62 -13.25 7.93
CA GLY A 194 15.38 -13.26 6.68
C GLY A 194 16.20 -12.00 6.41
N ALA A 195 16.10 -10.97 7.27
CA ALA A 195 17.00 -9.82 7.25
C ALA A 195 18.39 -10.23 7.77
N GLY A 196 19.28 -10.67 6.87
CA GLY A 196 20.64 -11.11 7.23
C GLY A 196 20.73 -12.50 7.87
N GLY A 197 19.72 -13.36 7.66
CA GLY A 197 19.74 -14.78 8.08
C GLY A 197 19.22 -15.06 9.50
N GLY A 198 18.69 -14.05 10.20
CA GLY A 198 18.10 -14.19 11.54
C GLY A 198 16.64 -13.74 11.64
N GLU A 199 16.10 -13.83 12.85
CA GLU A 199 14.81 -13.25 13.26
C GLU A 199 15.07 -12.11 14.24
N GLU A 200 14.45 -10.95 14.00
CA GLU A 200 14.49 -9.79 14.90
C GLU A 200 13.06 -9.38 15.28
N THR A 201 12.84 -9.02 16.53
CA THR A 201 11.54 -8.58 17.03
C THR A 201 11.66 -7.28 17.80
N HIS A 202 10.82 -6.31 17.43
CA HIS A 202 10.64 -5.02 18.10
C HIS A 202 9.30 -4.97 18.81
N THR A 203 9.31 -4.59 20.08
CA THR A 203 8.10 -4.42 20.89
C THR A 203 7.76 -2.95 21.03
N LEU A 204 6.56 -2.57 20.61
CA LEU A 204 6.05 -1.20 20.59
C LEU A 204 4.93 -1.06 21.62
N ASN A 205 5.25 -0.45 22.77
CA ASN A 205 4.28 -0.25 23.84
C ASN A 205 3.40 0.97 23.56
N ARG A 206 2.09 0.85 23.79
CA ARG A 206 1.14 1.95 23.57
C ARG A 206 1.54 3.20 24.36
N VAL A 207 1.55 4.32 23.66
CA VAL A 207 1.60 5.66 24.25
C VAL A 207 0.37 6.41 23.77
N GLU A 208 -0.43 6.90 24.71
CA GLU A 208 -1.72 7.52 24.38
C GLU A 208 -1.53 8.77 23.52
N GLY A 209 -2.26 8.86 22.40
CA GLY A 209 -2.16 9.97 21.45
C GLY A 209 -0.91 9.96 20.56
N LEU A 210 0.03 9.03 20.78
CA LEU A 210 1.36 9.02 20.16
C LEU A 210 1.66 7.63 19.56
N PRO A 211 1.06 7.30 18.41
CA PRO A 211 1.30 6.03 17.76
C PRO A 211 2.73 5.93 17.21
N PHE A 212 3.27 4.72 17.21
CA PHE A 212 4.48 4.40 16.43
C PHE A 212 4.16 4.41 14.94
N ARG A 213 5.17 4.65 14.10
CA ARG A 213 5.06 4.52 12.64
C ARG A 213 5.90 3.37 12.14
N ILE A 214 5.32 2.57 11.24
CA ILE A 214 6.00 1.49 10.53
C ILE A 214 5.81 1.77 9.04
N GLU A 215 6.86 2.22 8.37
CA GLU A 215 6.81 2.61 6.97
C GLU A 215 7.48 1.55 6.10
N PHE A 216 6.75 1.05 5.12
CA PHE A 216 7.22 0.17 4.05
C PHE A 216 7.22 0.96 2.75
N LYS A 217 8.37 1.08 2.09
CA LYS A 217 8.49 1.70 0.77
C LYS A 217 9.08 0.70 -0.19
N ASN A 218 8.32 0.27 -1.18
CA ASN A 218 8.72 -0.69 -2.21
C ASN A 218 8.62 -0.04 -3.59
N MET A 219 9.52 0.90 -3.89
CA MET A 219 9.47 1.71 -5.11
C MET A 219 10.74 1.55 -5.95
N ASP A 220 10.65 1.91 -7.23
CA ASP A 220 11.83 2.18 -8.07
C ASP A 220 12.35 3.59 -7.75
N TYR A 221 13.62 3.68 -7.39
CA TYR A 221 14.31 4.95 -7.11
C TYR A 221 15.26 5.35 -8.25
N SER A 222 15.15 4.71 -9.41
CA SER A 222 15.96 5.03 -10.58
C SER A 222 15.48 6.31 -11.26
N ASP A 223 16.39 6.98 -11.99
CA ASP A 223 16.05 8.15 -12.81
C ASP A 223 15.01 7.85 -13.91
N ASN A 224 14.70 6.57 -14.16
CA ASN A 224 13.71 6.10 -15.13
C ASN A 224 12.45 5.55 -14.46
N ALA A 225 12.23 5.82 -13.16
CA ALA A 225 11.04 5.39 -12.46
C ALA A 225 9.79 5.81 -13.25
N VAL A 226 8.93 4.84 -13.54
CA VAL A 226 7.66 5.06 -14.24
C VAL A 226 6.56 5.30 -13.22
N TYR A 227 5.55 6.06 -13.64
CA TYR A 227 4.43 6.49 -12.79
C TYR A 227 3.38 5.39 -12.54
N SER A 228 3.44 4.28 -13.27
CA SER A 228 2.48 3.19 -13.15
C SER A 228 3.20 1.86 -13.28
N ASP A 229 3.08 1.02 -12.25
CA ASP A 229 3.51 -0.38 -12.31
C ASP A 229 2.38 -1.34 -12.75
N MET A 230 1.26 -0.81 -13.27
CA MET A 230 0.07 -1.60 -13.67
C MET A 230 0.40 -2.69 -14.68
N ASP A 231 1.23 -2.37 -15.68
CA ASP A 231 1.67 -3.36 -16.68
C ASP A 231 2.48 -4.51 -16.05
N ASP A 232 3.30 -4.20 -15.05
CA ASP A 232 4.08 -5.22 -14.34
C ASP A 232 3.15 -6.16 -13.56
N TYR A 233 1.95 -5.73 -13.14
CA TYR A 233 1.02 -6.57 -12.40
C TYR A 233 0.54 -7.81 -13.15
N TYR A 234 0.38 -7.73 -14.48
CA TYR A 234 0.00 -8.87 -15.31
C TYR A 234 1.09 -9.94 -15.44
N SER A 235 2.29 -9.65 -14.95
CA SER A 235 3.31 -10.68 -14.77
C SER A 235 3.08 -11.53 -13.52
N TYR A 236 2.28 -11.05 -12.55
CA TYR A 236 2.00 -11.72 -11.27
C TYR A 236 0.61 -12.34 -11.21
N VAL A 237 -0.37 -11.77 -11.93
CA VAL A 237 -1.74 -12.29 -12.01
C VAL A 237 -2.14 -12.49 -13.48
N SER A 238 -2.80 -13.61 -13.76
CA SER A 238 -3.33 -13.93 -15.08
C SER A 238 -4.83 -13.64 -15.15
N ASN A 239 -5.24 -12.94 -16.21
CA ASN A 239 -6.63 -12.77 -16.59
C ASN A 239 -7.00 -13.83 -17.66
N PRO A 240 -8.10 -14.59 -17.51
CA PRO A 240 -8.57 -15.53 -18.54
C PRO A 240 -9.03 -14.86 -19.85
N GLY A 241 -9.26 -13.55 -19.87
CA GLY A 241 -9.81 -12.83 -21.02
C GLY A 241 -8.81 -12.27 -22.03
N ASP A 242 -7.50 -12.53 -21.90
CA ASP A 242 -6.42 -11.96 -22.76
C ASP A 242 -6.43 -10.41 -22.87
N LYS A 243 -7.08 -9.73 -21.92
CA LYS A 243 -7.13 -8.26 -21.80
C LYS A 243 -6.23 -7.78 -20.69
N GLN A 244 -5.53 -6.68 -20.95
CA GLN A 244 -4.72 -5.94 -19.98
C GLN A 244 -5.27 -4.53 -19.81
N PHE A 245 -5.07 -3.96 -18.65
CA PHE A 245 -5.48 -2.58 -18.33
C PHE A 245 -4.35 -1.83 -17.65
N ASP A 246 -4.11 -0.62 -18.12
CA ASP A 246 -3.20 0.33 -17.49
C ASP A 246 -4.00 1.51 -16.90
N LEU A 247 -3.39 2.20 -15.94
CA LEU A 247 -3.90 3.45 -15.39
C LEU A 247 -2.96 4.58 -15.78
N ALA A 248 -3.46 5.48 -16.63
CA ALA A 248 -2.71 6.63 -17.11
C ALA A 248 -3.24 7.91 -16.47
N PRO A 249 -2.38 8.83 -16.00
CA PRO A 249 -2.83 10.12 -15.51
C PRO A 249 -3.42 10.96 -16.65
N VAL A 250 -4.55 11.63 -16.39
CA VAL A 250 -5.12 12.64 -17.28
C VAL A 250 -4.26 13.88 -17.19
N VAL A 251 -3.68 14.28 -18.31
CA VAL A 251 -3.01 15.57 -18.47
C VAL A 251 -4.00 16.51 -19.14
N GLU A 252 -4.49 17.52 -18.41
CA GLU A 252 -5.28 18.58 -19.03
C GLU A 252 -4.35 19.41 -19.94
N GLU A 253 -4.51 19.28 -21.26
CA GLU A 253 -3.88 20.18 -22.24
C GLU A 253 -4.52 21.57 -22.14
N GLY A 254 -4.10 22.40 -21.18
CA GLY A 254 -4.80 23.66 -20.96
C GLY A 254 -4.34 24.55 -19.82
N GLY A 255 -3.04 24.82 -19.70
CA GLY A 255 -2.57 25.91 -18.85
C GLY A 255 -1.08 26.12 -18.97
N GLU A 256 -0.68 27.32 -19.40
CA GLU A 256 0.70 27.79 -19.18
C GLU A 256 0.98 27.73 -17.68
N THR A 257 1.66 26.69 -17.21
CA THR A 257 2.30 26.68 -15.90
C THR A 257 3.44 27.68 -15.96
N ALA A 258 3.14 28.93 -15.64
CA ALA A 258 4.12 29.81 -15.02
C ALA A 258 4.59 29.10 -13.74
N ASP A 259 5.89 28.87 -13.65
CA ASP A 259 6.61 27.96 -12.75
C ASP A 259 6.58 26.48 -13.17
N GLY A 260 7.66 26.09 -13.84
CA GLY A 260 7.97 24.74 -14.26
C GLY A 260 8.25 23.78 -13.11
N GLY A 261 7.21 23.46 -12.33
CA GLY A 261 7.15 22.16 -11.66
C GLY A 261 6.91 21.11 -12.72
N SER A 262 7.96 20.42 -13.16
CA SER A 262 7.75 19.25 -14.01
C SER A 262 6.92 18.23 -13.23
N TYR A 263 5.83 17.76 -13.82
CA TYR A 263 5.08 16.58 -13.37
C TYR A 263 5.97 15.32 -13.17
N ASN A 264 7.26 15.38 -13.53
CA ASN A 264 8.28 14.35 -13.30
C ASN A 264 8.77 14.21 -11.83
N GLN A 265 8.09 14.77 -10.82
CA GLN A 265 8.50 14.63 -9.40
C GLN A 265 7.55 13.81 -8.53
N GLU A 266 6.49 13.23 -9.10
CA GLU A 266 5.51 12.48 -8.33
C GLU A 266 5.70 10.97 -8.55
N GLU A 267 6.41 10.34 -7.60
CA GLU A 267 6.57 8.89 -7.49
C GLU A 267 5.22 8.29 -7.04
N PHE A 268 4.41 7.81 -7.99
CA PHE A 268 3.15 7.13 -7.68
C PHE A 268 3.24 5.66 -8.09
N CYS A 269 2.89 4.76 -7.17
CA CYS A 269 2.75 3.34 -7.45
C CYS A 269 1.38 2.91 -6.93
N HIS A 270 0.72 2.01 -7.66
CA HIS A 270 -0.62 1.56 -7.33
C HIS A 270 -0.56 0.36 -6.39
N PRO A 271 -0.88 0.49 -5.09
CA PRO A 271 -1.21 -0.68 -4.29
C PRO A 271 -2.44 -1.38 -4.87
N ILE A 272 -2.38 -2.70 -5.02
CA ILE A 272 -3.45 -3.48 -5.62
C ILE A 272 -4.06 -4.43 -4.60
N THR A 273 -5.39 -4.45 -4.54
CA THR A 273 -6.10 -5.55 -3.86
C THR A 273 -6.46 -6.68 -4.82
N TRP A 274 -6.34 -7.90 -4.31
CA TRP A 274 -6.59 -9.16 -4.99
C TRP A 274 -7.44 -10.03 -4.04
N GLU A 275 -8.52 -10.60 -4.54
CA GLU A 275 -9.41 -11.47 -3.76
C GLU A 275 -8.86 -12.90 -3.67
N LEU A 276 -7.60 -13.07 -3.27
CA LEU A 276 -7.12 -14.40 -2.89
C LEU A 276 -7.22 -14.61 -1.38
N ASP A 277 -7.36 -15.87 -1.01
CA ASP A 277 -7.50 -16.28 0.38
C ASP A 277 -6.21 -16.01 1.17
N SER A 278 -5.04 -16.07 0.54
CA SER A 278 -3.75 -15.78 1.19
C SER A 278 -2.61 -15.47 0.22
N ILE A 279 -1.69 -14.55 0.59
CA ILE A 279 -0.45 -14.26 -0.17
C ILE A 279 0.51 -15.46 -0.23
N ASP A 280 0.19 -16.55 0.45
CA ASP A 280 0.92 -17.79 0.40
C ASP A 280 0.68 -18.59 -0.90
N GLU A 281 -0.33 -18.20 -1.69
CA GLU A 281 -0.69 -18.77 -2.99
C GLU A 281 0.10 -18.16 -4.17
N LEU A 282 0.86 -17.09 -3.92
CA LEU A 282 1.81 -16.45 -4.85
C LEU A 282 3.21 -17.12 -4.82
#